data_AF-A0A0F9YXH6-F1
#
_entry.id   AF-A0A0F9YXH6-F1
#
_cell.length_a   1.000
_cell.length_b   1.000
_cell.length_c   1.000
_cell.angle_alpha   90.00
_cell.angle_beta   90.00
_cell.angle_gamma   90.00
#
_symmetry.space_group_name_H-M   'P 1'
#
loop_
_entity.id
_entity.type
_entity.pdbx_description
1 polymer ?
#
loop_
_entity_poly.entity_id
_entity_poly.type
_entity_poly.pdbx_seq_one_letter_code
_entity_poly.pdbx_strand_id
1 'polypeptide(L)'
;MIKKMRKYILRHEKGVLRALEILPGFFSWNVILFPYWGILVIPNVVAYFILLFNIYWFYQSFLIAITSIISHIRIQASIDYDWMEDLKSFPDWKEVNHVIIIPTYKEPLHILERTINSLINQTFPTKQISVI
;
A
#
# COMPACT_ATOMS: atom_id res chain seq x y z
N MET A 1 0.05 -40.27 13.69
CA MET A 1 0.83 -39.55 12.66
C MET A 1 1.42 -38.24 13.19
N ILE A 2 0.60 -37.30 13.68
CA ILE A 2 1.03 -35.96 14.16
C ILE A 2 2.05 -36.01 15.31
N LYS A 3 1.89 -36.91 16.30
CA LYS A 3 2.84 -37.06 17.42
C LYS A 3 4.27 -37.47 16.97
N LYS A 4 4.38 -38.26 15.90
CA LYS A 4 5.66 -38.73 15.37
C LYS A 4 6.40 -37.61 14.63
N MET A 5 5.66 -36.81 13.86
CA MET A 5 6.16 -35.62 13.17
C MET A 5 6.62 -34.54 14.16
N ARG A 6 5.83 -34.27 15.20
CA ARG A 6 6.20 -33.33 16.28
C ARG A 6 7.50 -33.75 16.99
N LYS A 7 7.66 -35.05 17.30
CA LYS A 7 8.88 -35.57 17.94
C LYS A 7 10.11 -35.44 17.01
N TYR A 8 9.93 -35.56 15.70
CA TYR A 8 10.99 -35.37 14.72
C TYR A 8 11.41 -33.89 14.59
N ILE A 9 10.44 -32.99 14.52
CA ILE A 9 10.66 -31.53 14.45
C ILE A 9 11.39 -31.03 15.71
N LEU A 10 10.96 -31.44 16.90
CA LEU A 10 11.62 -31.06 18.15
C LEU A 10 13.05 -31.62 18.27
N ARG A 11 13.34 -32.76 17.62
CA ARG A 11 14.68 -33.37 17.61
C ARG A 11 15.64 -32.68 16.63
N HIS A 12 15.12 -32.04 15.58
CA HIS A 12 15.89 -31.32 14.56
C HIS A 12 15.43 -29.87 14.40
N GLU A 13 15.07 -29.22 15.51
CA GLU A 13 14.39 -27.91 15.53
C GLU A 13 15.14 -26.85 14.71
N LYS A 14 16.46 -26.77 14.85
CA LYS A 14 17.29 -25.76 14.19
C LYS A 14 17.38 -25.98 12.68
N GLY A 15 17.38 -27.24 12.24
CA GLY A 15 17.44 -27.59 10.82
C GLY A 15 16.10 -27.34 10.12
N VAL A 16 15.00 -27.74 10.77
CA VAL A 16 13.64 -27.49 10.25
C VAL A 16 13.34 -26.00 10.19
N LEU A 17 13.72 -25.24 11.23
CA LEU A 17 13.55 -23.79 11.25
C LEU A 17 14.29 -23.12 10.10
N ARG A 18 15.58 -23.40 9.92
CA ARG A 18 16.38 -22.83 8.82
C ARG A 18 15.83 -23.21 7.44
N ALA A 19 15.37 -24.44 7.26
CA ALA A 19 14.77 -24.86 5.99
C ALA A 19 13.48 -24.06 5.70
N LEU A 20 12.63 -23.84 6.71
CA LEU A 20 11.41 -23.03 6.58
C LEU A 20 11.71 -21.55 6.39
N GLU A 21 12.79 -21.03 6.98
CA GLU A 21 13.26 -19.65 6.76
C GLU A 21 13.76 -19.43 5.33
N ILE A 22 14.45 -20.42 4.74
CA ILE A 22 14.98 -20.33 3.37
C ILE A 22 13.89 -20.56 2.32
N LEU A 23 12.90 -21.41 2.61
CA LEU A 23 11.84 -21.82 1.69
C LEU A 23 11.15 -20.65 0.97
N PRO A 24 10.66 -19.59 1.63
CA PRO A 24 9.99 -18.49 0.95
C PRO A 24 10.93 -17.78 -0.03
N GLY A 25 12.17 -17.49 0.38
CA GLY A 25 13.16 -16.83 -0.47
C GLY A 25 13.55 -17.71 -1.67
N PHE A 26 13.81 -19.00 -1.43
CA PHE A 26 14.12 -19.96 -2.49
C PHE A 26 12.99 -20.05 -3.52
N PHE A 27 11.74 -20.13 -3.07
CA PHE A 27 10.59 -20.19 -3.98
C PHE A 27 10.43 -18.91 -4.79
N SER A 28 10.54 -17.74 -4.15
CA SER A 28 10.51 -16.45 -4.84
C SER A 28 11.58 -16.33 -5.91
N TRP A 29 12.84 -16.65 -5.59
CA TRP A 29 13.94 -16.60 -6.56
C TRP A 29 13.76 -17.59 -7.70
N ASN A 30 13.25 -18.79 -7.42
CA ASN A 30 12.97 -19.77 -8.48
C ASN A 30 11.88 -19.25 -9.43
N VAL A 31 10.78 -18.71 -8.92
CA VAL A 31 9.70 -18.16 -9.76
C VAL A 31 10.18 -16.98 -10.61
N ILE A 32 10.98 -16.08 -10.04
CA ILE A 32 11.53 -14.92 -10.76
C ILE A 32 12.46 -15.37 -11.89
N LEU A 33 13.35 -16.33 -11.60
CA LEU A 33 14.35 -16.80 -12.56
C LEU A 33 13.82 -17.89 -13.51
N PHE A 34 12.63 -18.44 -13.24
CA PHE A 34 12.05 -19.55 -13.98
C PHE A 34 12.01 -19.34 -15.50
N PRO A 35 11.64 -18.16 -16.03
CA PRO A 35 11.64 -17.94 -17.48
C PRO A 35 13.04 -18.02 -18.11
N TYR A 36 14.09 -17.70 -17.36
CA TYR A 36 15.46 -17.63 -17.87
C TYR A 36 16.11 -19.01 -18.02
N TRP A 37 16.07 -19.83 -16.96
CA TRP A 37 16.66 -21.19 -17.03
C TRP A 37 15.64 -22.22 -17.54
N GLY A 38 14.36 -22.04 -17.24
CA GLY A 38 13.30 -22.97 -17.62
C GLY A 38 13.10 -23.08 -19.13
N ILE A 39 13.38 -22.02 -19.89
CA ILE A 39 13.23 -22.02 -21.35
C ILE A 39 14.21 -23.00 -22.03
N LEU A 40 15.37 -23.23 -21.42
CA LEU A 40 16.39 -24.16 -21.93
C LEU A 40 15.99 -25.63 -21.68
N VAL A 41 15.22 -25.91 -20.63
CA VAL A 41 14.86 -27.28 -20.21
C VAL A 41 13.48 -27.67 -20.72
N ILE A 42 12.48 -26.79 -20.56
CA ILE A 42 11.07 -27.09 -20.84
C ILE A 42 10.35 -25.87 -21.46
N PRO A 43 10.64 -25.53 -22.74
CA PRO A 43 10.12 -24.31 -23.37
C PRO A 43 8.59 -24.27 -23.44
N ASN A 44 7.92 -25.41 -23.66
CA ASN A 44 6.46 -25.47 -23.76
C ASN A 44 5.77 -25.05 -22.44
N VAL A 45 6.29 -25.51 -21.29
CA VAL A 45 5.73 -25.17 -19.97
C VAL A 45 5.98 -23.70 -19.65
N VAL A 46 7.16 -23.19 -19.98
CA VAL A 46 7.49 -21.77 -19.80
C VAL A 46 6.58 -20.87 -20.64
N ALA A 47 6.24 -21.27 -21.86
CA ALA A 47 5.31 -20.51 -22.70
C ALA A 47 3.91 -20.39 -22.05
N TYR A 48 3.36 -21.50 -21.53
CA TYR A 48 2.08 -21.45 -20.81
C TYR A 48 2.16 -20.61 -19.53
N PHE A 49 3.26 -20.70 -18.79
CA PHE A 49 3.49 -19.89 -17.59
C PHE A 49 3.52 -18.39 -17.92
N ILE A 50 4.29 -17.99 -18.95
CA ILE A 50 4.39 -16.58 -19.39
C ILE A 50 3.03 -16.09 -19.90
N LEU A 51 2.27 -16.91 -20.63
CA LEU A 51 0.94 -16.54 -21.10
C LEU A 51 0.00 -16.25 -19.93
N LEU A 52 -0.05 -17.13 -18.92
CA LEU A 52 -0.87 -16.94 -17.72
C LEU A 52 -0.44 -15.69 -16.95
N PHE A 53 0.87 -15.49 -16.80
CA PHE A 53 1.43 -14.30 -16.15
C PHE A 53 1.02 -13.01 -16.87
N ASN A 54 1.09 -12.97 -18.20
CA ASN A 54 0.65 -11.82 -18.98
C ASN A 54 -0.85 -11.53 -18.82
N ILE A 55 -1.70 -12.57 -18.83
CA ILE A 55 -3.15 -12.39 -18.61
C ILE A 55 -3.42 -11.82 -17.21
N TYR A 56 -2.74 -12.35 -16.19
CA TYR A 56 -2.84 -11.85 -14.82
C TYR A 56 -2.41 -10.38 -14.72
N TRP A 57 -1.25 -10.03 -15.29
CA TRP A 57 -0.76 -8.65 -15.26
C TRP A 57 -1.61 -7.69 -16.09
N PHE A 58 -2.17 -8.16 -17.20
CA PHE A 58 -3.12 -7.39 -17.99
C PHE A 58 -4.37 -7.07 -17.16
N TYR A 59 -4.92 -8.06 -16.45
CA TYR A 59 -6.06 -7.85 -15.55
C TYR A 59 -5.73 -6.87 -14.42
N GLN A 60 -4.57 -7.04 -13.75
CA GLN A 60 -4.13 -6.13 -12.69
C GLN A 60 -3.94 -4.69 -13.21
N SER A 61 -3.27 -4.53 -14.36
CA SER A 61 -3.04 -3.21 -14.97
C SER A 61 -4.35 -2.55 -15.36
N PHE A 62 -5.30 -3.31 -15.87
CA PHE A 62 -6.64 -2.81 -16.20
C PHE A 62 -7.42 -2.35 -14.96
N LEU A 63 -7.39 -3.12 -13.87
CA LEU A 63 -7.97 -2.70 -12.60
C LEU A 63 -7.34 -1.42 -12.04
N ILE A 64 -6.02 -1.31 -12.09
CA ILE A 64 -5.30 -0.11 -11.64
C ILE A 64 -5.68 1.08 -12.52
N ALA A 65 -5.76 0.91 -13.83
CA ALA A 65 -6.16 1.98 -14.75
C ALA A 65 -7.57 2.50 -14.43
N ILE A 66 -8.55 1.60 -14.28
CA ILE A 66 -9.93 1.98 -13.95
C ILE A 66 -10.00 2.69 -12.60
N THR A 67 -9.40 2.11 -11.57
CA THR A 67 -9.45 2.69 -10.21
C THR A 67 -8.73 4.04 -10.14
N SER A 68 -7.65 4.22 -10.91
CA SER A 68 -6.95 5.50 -11.04
C SER A 68 -7.82 6.56 -11.71
N ILE A 69 -8.54 6.21 -12.79
CA ILE A 69 -9.47 7.12 -13.47
C ILE A 69 -10.59 7.53 -12.52
N ILE A 70 -11.22 6.58 -11.84
CA ILE A 70 -12.29 6.86 -10.88
C ILE A 70 -11.79 7.75 -9.74
N SER A 71 -10.60 7.45 -9.21
CA SER A 71 -9.99 8.25 -8.13
C SER A 71 -9.69 9.67 -8.60
N HIS A 72 -9.18 9.83 -9.82
CA HIS A 72 -8.92 11.14 -10.40
C HIS A 72 -10.20 11.98 -10.50
N ILE A 73 -11.28 11.41 -11.05
CA ILE A 73 -12.57 12.10 -11.16
C ILE A 73 -13.10 12.49 -9.78
N ARG A 74 -13.03 11.58 -8.79
CA ARG A 74 -13.45 11.87 -7.41
C ARG A 74 -12.64 12.98 -6.76
N ILE A 75 -11.33 13.01 -6.99
CA ILE A 75 -10.45 14.08 -6.49
C ILE A 75 -10.82 15.41 -7.13
N GLN A 76 -11.00 15.47 -8.45
CA GLN A 76 -11.43 16.71 -9.13
C GLN A 76 -12.77 17.20 -8.59
N ALA A 77 -13.76 16.30 -8.48
CA ALA A 77 -15.05 16.64 -7.90
C ALA A 77 -14.93 17.15 -6.45
N SER A 78 -14.00 16.62 -5.66
CA SER A 78 -13.77 17.05 -4.27
C SER A 78 -13.02 18.38 -4.18
N ILE A 79 -12.17 18.71 -5.16
CA ILE A 79 -11.47 20.00 -5.22
C ILE A 79 -12.45 21.12 -5.54
N ASP A 80 -13.38 20.88 -6.47
CA ASP A 80 -14.36 21.87 -6.91
C ASP A 80 -15.56 22.01 -5.95
N TYR A 81 -15.68 21.12 -4.96
CA TYR A 81 -16.79 21.09 -4.01
C TYR A 81 -16.60 22.13 -2.88
N ASP A 82 -17.63 22.91 -2.59
CA ASP A 82 -17.63 23.86 -1.46
C ASP A 82 -17.93 23.15 -0.13
N TRP A 83 -16.87 22.63 0.49
CA TRP A 83 -16.95 22.00 1.80
C TRP A 83 -17.38 22.96 2.93
N MET A 84 -17.13 24.28 2.79
CA MET A 84 -17.50 25.24 3.82
C MET A 84 -19.00 25.56 3.79
N GLU A 85 -19.63 25.50 2.63
CA GLU A 85 -21.09 25.58 2.50
C GLU A 85 -21.76 24.36 3.15
N ASP A 86 -21.31 23.16 2.81
CA ASP A 86 -21.86 21.92 3.36
C ASP A 86 -21.70 21.85 4.89
N LEU A 87 -20.54 22.28 5.40
CA LEU A 87 -20.29 22.33 6.85
C LEU A 87 -21.28 23.23 7.61
N LYS A 88 -21.76 24.32 7.00
CA LYS A 88 -22.71 25.23 7.65
C LYS A 88 -24.09 24.60 7.87
N SER A 89 -24.39 23.48 7.22
CA SER A 89 -25.63 22.72 7.45
C SER A 89 -25.69 22.10 8.84
N PHE A 90 -24.54 21.88 9.48
CA PHE A 90 -24.43 21.38 10.85
C PHE A 90 -24.53 22.55 11.83
N PRO A 91 -25.43 22.54 12.83
CA PRO A 91 -25.61 23.69 13.73
C PRO A 91 -24.44 23.92 14.70
N ASP A 92 -23.70 22.86 15.02
CA ASP A 92 -22.64 22.79 16.03
C ASP A 92 -21.22 22.97 15.45
N TRP A 93 -21.09 23.20 14.14
CA TRP A 93 -19.77 23.28 13.47
C TRP A 93 -18.82 24.34 14.05
N LYS A 94 -19.35 25.37 14.70
CA LYS A 94 -18.57 26.44 15.36
C LYS A 94 -17.99 26.04 16.71
N GLU A 95 -18.51 24.99 17.34
CA GLU A 95 -18.06 24.50 18.64
C GLU A 95 -16.94 23.45 18.50
N VAL A 96 -16.84 22.84 17.32
CA VAL A 96 -15.83 21.84 16.99
C VAL A 96 -14.46 22.51 16.84
N ASN A 97 -13.48 21.99 17.59
CA ASN A 97 -12.07 22.38 17.46
C ASN A 97 -11.28 21.18 16.93
N HIS A 98 -10.52 21.40 15.84
CA HIS A 98 -9.70 20.39 15.19
C HIS A 98 -8.29 20.42 15.78
N VAL A 99 -7.80 19.24 16.19
CA VAL A 99 -6.40 19.06 16.59
C VAL A 99 -5.67 18.36 15.45
N ILE A 100 -4.66 19.03 14.88
CA ILE A 100 -3.83 18.52 13.81
C ILE A 100 -2.47 18.16 14.40
N ILE A 101 -2.13 16.88 14.39
CA ILE A 101 -0.85 16.39 14.90
C ILE A 101 0.09 16.17 13.72
N ILE A 102 1.25 16.86 13.71
CA ILE A 102 2.24 16.74 12.63
C ILE A 102 3.50 16.05 13.18
N PRO A 103 3.54 14.70 13.18
CA PRO A 103 4.74 13.99 13.60
C PRO A 103 5.85 14.16 12.56
N THR A 104 6.95 14.79 12.94
CA THR A 104 8.10 14.99 12.05
C THR A 104 9.30 14.19 12.54
N TYR A 105 10.04 13.56 11.61
CA TYR A 105 11.32 12.91 11.92
C TYR A 105 12.33 13.10 10.79
N LYS A 106 13.38 13.88 11.05
CA LYS A 106 14.45 14.21 10.09
C LYS A 106 13.93 14.76 8.75
N GLU A 107 12.76 15.38 8.75
CA GLU A 107 12.22 16.04 7.56
C GLU A 107 12.89 17.41 7.33
N PRO A 108 13.17 17.78 6.08
CA PRO A 108 13.66 19.11 5.77
C PRO A 108 12.68 20.22 6.17
N LEU A 109 13.19 21.35 6.65
CA LEU A 109 12.37 22.48 7.12
C LEU A 109 11.35 22.97 6.08
N HIS A 110 11.71 22.98 4.79
CA HIS A 110 10.82 23.45 3.73
C HIS A 110 9.57 22.58 3.54
N ILE A 111 9.61 21.30 3.93
CA ILE A 111 8.44 20.41 3.90
C ILE A 111 7.47 20.80 5.01
N LEU A 112 7.99 21.01 6.22
CA LEU A 112 7.18 21.44 7.35
C LEU A 112 6.56 22.82 7.11
N GLU A 113 7.36 23.77 6.59
CA GLU A 113 6.87 25.10 6.23
C GLU A 113 5.75 25.05 5.19
N ARG A 114 5.89 24.20 4.16
CA ARG A 114 4.83 23.98 3.16
C ARG A 114 3.54 23.46 3.80
N THR A 115 3.63 22.51 4.74
CA THR A 115 2.47 21.96 5.44
C THR A 115 1.78 23.02 6.29
N ILE A 116 2.53 23.78 7.10
CA ILE A 116 1.99 24.85 7.93
C ILE A 116 1.35 25.95 7.06
N ASN A 117 2.02 26.36 5.96
CA ASN A 117 1.47 27.34 5.03
C ASN A 117 0.16 26.85 4.39
N SER A 118 0.04 25.56 4.08
CA SER A 118 -1.22 24.99 3.58
C SER A 118 -2.34 25.05 4.61
N LEU A 119 -2.04 24.85 5.91
CA LEU A 119 -3.03 24.96 6.99
C LEU A 119 -3.48 26.40 7.24
N ILE A 120 -2.60 27.38 7.01
CA ILE A 120 -2.96 28.80 7.14
C ILE A 120 -3.85 29.25 5.98
N ASN A 121 -3.58 28.77 4.77
CA ASN A 121 -4.25 29.21 3.53
C ASN A 121 -5.55 28.44 3.21
N GLN A 122 -6.00 27.54 4.07
CA GLN A 122 -7.24 26.79 3.85
C GLN A 122 -8.50 27.65 4.09
N THR A 123 -9.65 27.12 3.67
CA THR A 123 -10.95 27.80 3.78
C THR A 123 -11.58 27.72 5.19
N PHE A 124 -11.17 26.76 6.02
CA PHE A 124 -11.68 26.57 7.38
C PHE A 124 -11.07 27.59 8.38
N PRO A 125 -11.84 28.09 9.39
CA PRO A 125 -11.34 29.08 10.34
C PRO A 125 -10.13 28.58 11.17
N THR A 126 -9.00 29.28 11.03
CA THR A 126 -7.75 28.95 11.75
C THR A 126 -7.89 29.00 13.26
N LYS A 127 -8.83 29.79 13.80
CA LYS A 127 -9.09 29.86 15.25
C LYS A 127 -9.64 28.55 15.85
N GLN A 128 -10.25 27.71 15.03
CA GLN A 128 -10.78 26.40 15.43
C GLN A 128 -9.76 25.27 15.19
N ILE A 129 -8.52 25.59 14.81
CA ILE A 129 -7.47 24.62 14.56
C ILE A 129 -6.35 24.81 15.59
N SER A 130 -5.99 23.72 16.25
CA SER A 130 -4.80 23.62 17.10
C SER A 130 -3.82 22.64 16.45
N VAL A 131 -2.60 23.10 16.16
CA VAL A 131 -1.54 22.27 15.58
C VAL A 131 -0.56 21.87 16.69
N ILE A 132 -0.23 20.58 16.77
CA ILE A 132 0.68 19.99 17.77
C ILE A 132 1.78 19.20 17.07
#